data_AF-A0A8C5XJY4-F1
#
_entry.id   AF-A0A8C5XJY4-F1
#
_cell.length_a   1.000
_cell.length_b   1.000
_cell.length_c   1.000
_cell.angle_alpha   90.00
_cell.angle_beta   90.00
_cell.angle_gamma   90.00
#
_symmetry.space_group_name_H-M   'P 1'
#
loop_
_entity.id
_entity.type
_entity.pdbx_description
1 polymer ?
#
loop_
_entity_poly.entity_id
_entity_poly.type
_entity_poly.pdbx_seq_one_letter_code
_entity_poly.pdbx_strand_id
1 'polypeptide(L)'
;MGGARDVGWVAAGLVLGAGACYCIYRLTRGRRRGGRGLRLRPSRSAGEAAGCPTSGRGRGTGAVPGPGGDRRRASSCEDLTNGSYDDVLNAEQLQKLLYLLESTEDPVIIERALVTVGNNAAFSVNQAIIRELGGIPIVGNKINSPDPNIKEKALNALNNLSVNVENQIKIKVQVLKLLLNLSENPAMTEGLLGAQVDSSFLSLYDGHVAKEILLRVLTLFQNINNCLKMEGHLAVQPTFTNGSLFFLLYGEECAQKIRALVHHHDAEVKEKAVTMIPTI
;
A
#
# COMPACT_ATOMS: atom_id res chain seq x y z
N MET A 1 -26.11 -26.22 6.51
CA MET A 1 -25.54 -26.00 7.85
C MET A 1 -24.04 -25.82 7.64
N GLY A 2 -23.38 -24.69 7.93
CA GLY A 2 -23.83 -23.52 8.69
C GLY A 2 -23.75 -23.76 10.21
N GLY A 3 -22.96 -23.02 11.01
CA GLY A 3 -21.95 -22.01 10.64
C GLY A 3 -21.67 -20.96 11.73
N ALA A 4 -20.49 -20.34 11.65
CA ALA A 4 -20.01 -19.16 12.41
C ALA A 4 -19.57 -19.36 13.89
N ARG A 5 -18.75 -18.39 14.34
CA ARG A 5 -18.29 -18.06 15.71
C ARG A 5 -17.20 -18.97 16.32
N ASP A 6 -16.20 -18.48 17.08
CA ASP A 6 -15.64 -17.13 17.35
C ASP A 6 -14.32 -17.33 18.17
N VAL A 7 -13.32 -16.44 18.34
CA VAL A 7 -13.00 -15.04 17.92
C VAL A 7 -11.49 -15.03 17.52
N GLY A 8 -10.92 -13.97 16.90
CA GLY A 8 -9.47 -13.98 16.56
C GLY A 8 -8.70 -12.69 16.22
N TRP A 9 -9.24 -11.48 16.38
CA TRP A 9 -8.51 -10.18 16.33
C TRP A 9 -7.37 -10.03 15.27
N VAL A 10 -7.71 -10.05 13.98
CA VAL A 10 -6.82 -9.46 12.95
C VAL A 10 -7.03 -7.94 12.94
N ALA A 11 -5.93 -7.18 13.01
CA ALA A 11 -5.96 -5.76 13.33
C ALA A 11 -6.81 -4.90 12.38
N ALA A 12 -7.66 -4.05 12.95
CA ALA A 12 -8.43 -3.00 12.25
C ALA A 12 -7.56 -1.81 11.77
N GLY A 13 -6.29 -2.06 11.44
CA GLY A 13 -5.32 -1.05 10.99
C GLY A 13 -5.33 -0.79 9.47
N LEU A 14 -6.06 -1.59 8.68
CA LEU A 14 -5.98 -1.58 7.21
C LEU A 14 -6.75 -0.44 6.53
N VAL A 15 -7.19 0.59 7.27
CA VAL A 15 -8.10 1.64 6.77
C VAL A 15 -7.35 2.64 5.88
N LEU A 16 -7.15 2.27 4.61
CA LEU A 16 -6.19 2.85 3.64
C LEU A 16 -4.70 2.53 3.90
N GLY A 17 -4.39 1.56 4.76
CA GLY A 17 -3.07 0.91 4.79
C GLY A 17 -2.94 -0.17 3.71
N ALA A 18 -1.72 -0.46 3.24
CA ALA A 18 -1.34 -1.47 2.23
C ALA A 18 -2.08 -1.41 0.87
N GLY A 19 -3.38 -1.72 0.84
CA GLY A 19 -4.17 -1.88 -0.38
C GLY A 19 -4.29 -0.60 -1.22
N ALA A 20 -4.76 0.48 -0.63
CA ALA A 20 -5.07 1.73 -1.34
C ALA A 20 -3.85 2.34 -2.07
N CYS A 21 -2.66 2.20 -1.50
CA CYS A 21 -1.40 2.58 -2.13
C CYS A 21 -1.14 1.79 -3.42
N TYR A 22 -1.36 0.47 -3.40
CA TYR A 22 -1.24 -0.38 -4.59
C TYR A 22 -2.31 -0.08 -5.65
N CYS A 23 -3.52 0.32 -5.24
CA CYS A 23 -4.57 0.81 -6.15
C CYS A 23 -4.07 2.03 -6.96
N ILE A 24 -3.44 3.00 -6.28
CA ILE A 24 -2.87 4.22 -6.88
C ILE A 24 -1.64 3.92 -7.76
N TYR A 25 -0.75 3.03 -7.32
CA TYR A 25 0.33 2.52 -8.17
C TYR A 25 -0.21 1.97 -9.49
N ARG A 26 -1.23 1.09 -9.42
CA ARG A 26 -1.84 0.45 -10.58
C ARG A 26 -2.58 1.44 -11.49
N LEU A 27 -3.25 2.44 -10.91
CA LEU A 27 -3.91 3.54 -11.63
C LEU A 27 -2.96 4.30 -12.54
N THR A 28 -1.78 4.66 -12.03
CA THR A 28 -0.81 5.46 -12.79
C THR A 28 -0.02 4.64 -13.82
N ARG A 29 -0.22 3.32 -13.87
CA ARG A 29 0.48 2.38 -14.76
C ARG A 29 -0.42 1.86 -15.90
N GLY A 30 -1.13 2.80 -16.54
CA GLY A 30 -2.19 2.55 -17.53
C GLY A 30 -1.84 1.50 -18.61
N ARG A 31 -2.87 0.76 -19.05
CA ARG A 31 -2.78 -0.48 -19.86
C ARG A 31 -1.94 -0.32 -21.14
N ARG A 32 -0.62 -0.57 -21.08
CA ARG A 32 0.20 -0.77 -22.29
C ARG A 32 -0.29 -2.01 -23.04
N ARG A 33 -1.01 -1.75 -24.12
CA ARG A 33 -1.75 -2.71 -24.94
C ARG A 33 -0.80 -3.53 -25.82
N GLY A 34 -0.71 -4.84 -25.56
CA GLY A 34 -0.26 -5.83 -26.54
C GLY A 34 1.22 -6.25 -26.51
N GLY A 35 1.44 -7.56 -26.31
CA GLY A 35 2.24 -8.35 -27.26
C GLY A 35 3.77 -8.33 -27.16
N ARG A 36 4.33 -9.02 -26.16
CA ARG A 36 5.32 -10.11 -26.37
C ARG A 36 5.63 -10.84 -25.06
N GLY A 37 5.44 -12.16 -25.05
CA GLY A 37 5.75 -13.00 -23.88
C GLY A 37 7.24 -13.28 -23.78
N LEU A 38 7.92 -12.68 -22.80
CA LEU A 38 9.28 -13.06 -22.43
C LEU A 38 9.26 -14.41 -21.68
N ARG A 39 9.21 -15.51 -22.45
CA ARG A 39 9.63 -16.83 -21.96
C ARG A 39 11.12 -16.75 -21.60
N LEU A 40 11.43 -16.58 -20.32
CA LEU A 40 12.78 -16.80 -19.81
C LEU A 40 13.12 -18.28 -20.02
N ARG A 41 14.03 -18.54 -20.96
CA ARG A 41 14.46 -19.86 -21.39
C ARG A 41 15.62 -20.31 -20.49
N PRO A 42 15.57 -21.49 -19.85
CA PRO A 42 16.72 -22.03 -19.14
C PRO A 42 17.86 -22.32 -20.13
N SER A 43 19.02 -21.72 -19.91
CA SER A 43 20.26 -22.04 -20.64
C SER A 43 21.01 -23.16 -19.91
N ARG A 44 21.65 -24.04 -20.69
CA ARG A 44 22.36 -25.25 -20.25
C ARG A 44 23.87 -25.10 -20.52
N SER A 45 24.64 -26.11 -20.09
CA SER A 45 26.10 -26.29 -20.36
C SER A 45 27.02 -25.44 -19.48
N ALA A 46 28.19 -25.89 -19.01
CA ALA A 46 28.84 -27.23 -18.98
C ALA A 46 29.76 -27.28 -17.73
N GLY A 47 30.41 -28.38 -17.31
CA GLY A 47 30.35 -29.78 -17.75
C GLY A 47 31.69 -30.39 -18.16
N GLU A 48 32.53 -30.82 -17.20
CA GLU A 48 33.74 -31.68 -17.31
C GLU A 48 34.12 -32.18 -15.88
N ALA A 49 34.88 -33.26 -15.61
CA ALA A 49 35.15 -34.52 -16.34
C ALA A 49 35.86 -35.55 -15.41
N ALA A 50 35.86 -36.85 -15.80
CA ALA A 50 36.59 -38.00 -15.22
C ALA A 50 36.25 -38.47 -13.76
N GLY A 51 36.35 -39.76 -13.41
CA GLY A 51 36.58 -40.96 -14.24
C GLY A 51 36.84 -42.26 -13.44
N CYS A 52 36.82 -43.41 -14.13
CA CYS A 52 37.27 -44.77 -13.70
C CYS A 52 36.40 -45.59 -12.70
N PRO A 53 36.52 -46.95 -12.67
CA PRO A 53 35.30 -47.79 -12.70
C PRO A 53 35.21 -49.05 -11.79
N THR A 54 33.99 -49.58 -11.72
CA THR A 54 33.52 -50.99 -11.48
C THR A 54 34.43 -52.05 -10.83
N SER A 55 34.12 -52.42 -9.58
CA SER A 55 33.92 -53.80 -9.05
C SER A 55 33.42 -53.68 -7.57
N GLY A 56 32.87 -54.66 -6.85
CA GLY A 56 32.61 -56.09 -7.06
C GLY A 56 31.56 -56.61 -6.04
N ARG A 57 31.52 -57.92 -5.72
CA ARG A 57 30.50 -58.56 -4.85
C ARG A 57 30.92 -58.73 -3.38
N GLY A 58 29.95 -58.74 -2.46
CA GLY A 58 30.05 -59.30 -1.08
C GLY A 58 29.43 -58.38 -0.01
N ARG A 59 28.61 -58.73 0.99
CA ARG A 59 27.93 -59.95 1.54
C ARG A 59 28.22 -60.13 3.06
N GLY A 60 27.44 -59.45 3.90
CA GLY A 60 26.95 -59.98 5.19
C GLY A 60 27.72 -59.65 6.48
N THR A 61 26.94 -59.48 7.56
CA THR A 61 27.33 -59.42 9.01
C THR A 61 28.28 -58.29 9.45
N GLY A 62 28.19 -57.72 10.67
CA GLY A 62 27.23 -57.89 11.77
C GLY A 62 27.71 -57.17 13.06
N ALA A 63 26.96 -57.33 14.16
CA ALA A 63 27.28 -56.96 15.56
C ALA A 63 27.23 -55.47 16.01
N VAL A 64 26.83 -55.30 17.28
CA VAL A 64 26.61 -54.10 18.13
C VAL A 64 26.68 -54.65 19.59
N PRO A 65 27.38 -54.07 20.61
CA PRO A 65 27.17 -52.70 21.13
C PRO A 65 28.43 -51.99 21.72
N GLY A 66 28.24 -50.83 22.38
CA GLY A 66 29.22 -50.25 23.34
C GLY A 66 28.97 -48.76 23.68
N PRO A 67 28.72 -48.37 24.96
CA PRO A 67 28.35 -46.99 25.31
C PRO A 67 29.37 -46.23 26.20
N GLY A 68 29.32 -44.90 26.14
CA GLY A 68 29.98 -43.97 27.07
C GLY A 68 30.50 -42.70 26.36
N GLY A 69 30.34 -41.47 26.86
CA GLY A 69 29.49 -41.01 27.95
C GLY A 69 30.16 -39.93 28.83
N ASP A 70 29.81 -38.65 28.63
CA ASP A 70 29.95 -37.63 29.68
C ASP A 70 28.96 -36.45 29.48
N ARG A 71 28.81 -35.60 30.50
CA ARG A 71 27.79 -34.52 30.55
C ARG A 71 28.38 -33.23 31.12
N ARG A 72 27.96 -32.09 30.54
CA ARG A 72 28.21 -30.66 30.90
C ARG A 72 29.34 -29.94 30.13
N ARG A 73 28.94 -29.00 29.28
CA ARG A 73 29.02 -27.57 29.64
C ARG A 73 27.93 -26.79 28.92
N ALA A 74 27.35 -25.80 29.58
CA ALA A 74 26.44 -24.83 28.97
C ALA A 74 27.14 -23.47 28.96
N SER A 75 27.19 -22.83 27.78
CA SER A 75 27.66 -21.47 27.48
C SER A 75 27.98 -21.46 25.98
N SER A 76 27.39 -20.64 25.12
CA SER A 76 26.30 -19.66 25.31
C SER A 76 25.22 -19.89 24.24
N CYS A 77 24.03 -19.32 24.42
CA CYS A 77 23.27 -18.93 23.24
C CYS A 77 24.06 -17.79 22.56
N GLU A 78 24.39 -17.96 21.29
CA GLU A 78 24.80 -16.84 20.45
C GLU A 78 23.54 -16.05 20.12
N ASP A 79 23.48 -14.81 20.60
CA ASP A 79 22.39 -13.90 20.29
C ASP A 79 22.56 -13.43 18.84
N LEU A 80 21.75 -14.00 17.93
CA LEU A 80 21.78 -13.69 16.51
C LEU A 80 21.18 -12.30 16.18
N THR A 81 20.87 -11.47 17.19
CA THR A 81 20.40 -10.08 17.00
C THR A 81 21.51 -9.03 16.88
N ASN A 82 22.76 -9.43 16.60
CA ASN A 82 23.81 -8.51 16.13
C ASN A 82 23.61 -8.07 14.65
N GLY A 83 22.37 -7.72 14.29
CA GLY A 83 22.10 -6.84 13.16
C GLY A 83 22.27 -5.41 13.65
N SER A 84 23.25 -4.68 13.10
CA SER A 84 23.61 -3.39 13.71
C SER A 84 22.47 -2.38 13.69
N TYR A 85 22.28 -1.69 14.82
CA TYR A 85 21.29 -0.62 14.96
C TYR A 85 21.71 0.68 14.25
N ASP A 86 22.90 0.72 13.63
CA ASP A 86 23.46 1.91 12.94
C ASP A 86 22.56 2.47 11.82
N ASP A 87 21.70 1.65 11.21
CA ASP A 87 20.74 2.08 10.16
C ASP A 87 19.50 2.82 10.73
N VAL A 88 19.30 2.81 12.05
CA VAL A 88 18.19 3.51 12.73
C VAL A 88 18.59 4.96 12.98
N LEU A 89 18.07 5.85 12.14
CA LEU A 89 18.37 7.27 12.20
C LEU A 89 17.68 7.94 13.39
N ASN A 90 18.44 8.83 14.06
CA ASN A 90 17.92 9.71 15.10
C ASN A 90 17.12 10.89 14.51
N ALA A 91 16.44 11.67 15.35
CA ALA A 91 15.58 12.77 14.91
C ALA A 91 16.30 13.84 14.06
N GLU A 92 17.57 14.18 14.36
CA GLU A 92 18.35 15.16 13.60
C GLU A 92 18.74 14.61 12.21
N GLN A 93 19.13 13.34 12.15
CA GLN A 93 19.43 12.64 10.89
C GLN A 93 18.17 12.50 10.02
N LEU A 94 17.02 12.15 10.62
CA LEU A 94 15.72 12.12 9.95
C LEU A 94 15.33 13.49 9.42
N GLN A 95 15.53 14.57 10.19
CA GLN A 95 15.24 15.93 9.74
C GLN A 95 16.09 16.34 8.53
N LYS A 96 17.40 16.04 8.55
CA LYS A 96 18.30 16.28 7.41
C LYS A 96 17.92 15.46 6.18
N LEU A 97 17.50 14.21 6.37
CA LEU A 97 17.04 13.32 5.30
C LEU A 97 15.71 13.80 4.68
N LEU A 98 14.77 14.25 5.50
CA LEU A 98 13.49 14.81 5.05
C LEU A 98 13.69 16.14 4.31
N TYR A 99 14.56 17.02 4.82
CA TYR A 99 14.95 18.24 4.12
C TYR A 99 15.58 17.95 2.75
N LEU A 100 16.53 17.02 2.68
CA LEU A 100 17.13 16.58 1.41
C LEU A 100 16.08 16.02 0.44
N LEU A 101 15.16 15.19 0.94
CA LEU A 101 14.07 14.63 0.13
C LEU A 101 13.14 15.73 -0.40
N GLU A 102 12.82 16.75 0.40
CA GLU A 102 12.00 17.87 -0.03
C GLU A 102 12.73 18.73 -1.07
N SER A 103 13.98 19.11 -0.80
CA SER A 103 14.76 20.06 -1.62
C SER A 103 15.36 19.48 -2.91
N THR A 104 15.34 18.16 -3.11
CA THR A 104 15.99 17.51 -4.27
C THR A 104 15.01 17.12 -5.39
N GLU A 105 15.45 17.37 -6.62
CA GLU A 105 14.81 16.96 -7.87
C GLU A 105 15.49 15.76 -8.53
N ASP A 106 16.71 15.38 -8.10
CA ASP A 106 17.46 14.23 -8.65
C ASP A 106 16.71 12.92 -8.36
N PRO A 107 16.24 12.17 -9.38
CA PRO A 107 15.48 10.93 -9.17
C PRO A 107 16.22 9.87 -8.33
N VAL A 108 17.54 9.77 -8.46
CA VAL A 108 18.37 8.80 -7.74
C VAL A 108 18.50 9.17 -6.26
N ILE A 109 18.59 10.47 -5.96
CA ILE A 109 18.60 10.97 -4.57
C ILE A 109 17.20 10.82 -3.96
N ILE A 110 16.14 11.15 -4.70
CA ILE A 110 14.75 10.94 -4.25
C ILE A 110 14.50 9.46 -3.94
N GLU A 111 14.84 8.52 -4.84
CA GLU A 111 14.60 7.09 -4.61
C GLU A 111 15.37 6.59 -3.37
N ARG A 112 16.66 6.92 -3.26
CA ARG A 112 17.48 6.52 -2.09
C ARG A 112 16.93 7.10 -0.79
N ALA A 113 16.59 8.38 -0.76
CA ALA A 113 16.04 9.02 0.43
C ALA A 113 14.69 8.40 0.84
N LEU A 114 13.82 8.08 -0.12
CA LEU A 114 12.56 7.39 0.15
C LEU A 114 12.76 5.96 0.68
N VAL A 115 13.77 5.23 0.20
CA VAL A 115 14.14 3.91 0.77
C VAL A 115 14.61 4.06 2.23
N THR A 116 15.52 5.00 2.52
CA THR A 116 16.01 5.21 3.89
C THR A 116 14.90 5.68 4.85
N VAL A 117 14.01 6.58 4.41
CA VAL A 117 12.82 6.98 5.17
C VAL A 117 11.85 5.80 5.36
N GLY A 118 11.64 4.98 4.33
CA GLY A 118 10.73 3.83 4.38
C GLY A 118 11.22 2.73 5.33
N ASN A 119 12.52 2.45 5.34
CA ASN A 119 13.14 1.54 6.32
C ASN A 119 13.01 2.09 7.74
N ASN A 120 13.30 3.38 7.95
CA ASN A 120 13.16 4.02 9.26
C ASN A 120 11.70 4.07 9.74
N ALA A 121 10.73 4.23 8.84
CA ALA A 121 9.31 4.16 9.14
C ALA A 121 8.82 2.77 9.57
N ALA A 122 9.62 1.71 9.47
CA ALA A 122 9.28 0.41 10.04
C ALA A 122 9.37 0.41 11.59
N PHE A 123 10.15 1.32 12.19
CA PHE A 123 10.32 1.42 13.64
C PHE A 123 9.26 2.37 14.24
N SER A 124 8.53 1.90 15.25
CA SER A 124 7.39 2.63 15.85
C SER A 124 7.76 4.00 16.43
N VAL A 125 8.95 4.15 17.00
CA VAL A 125 9.49 5.43 17.48
C VAL A 125 9.65 6.41 16.32
N ASN A 126 10.28 5.96 15.23
CA ASN A 126 10.53 6.79 14.05
C ASN A 126 9.24 7.09 13.27
N GLN A 127 8.17 6.29 13.38
CA GLN A 127 6.85 6.63 12.84
C GLN A 127 6.26 7.92 13.46
N ALA A 128 6.48 8.16 14.76
CA ALA A 128 6.04 9.39 15.42
C ALA A 128 6.97 10.56 15.08
N ILE A 129 8.30 10.36 15.14
CA ILE A 129 9.29 11.39 14.81
C ILE A 129 9.15 11.87 13.36
N ILE A 130 8.99 10.97 12.38
CA ILE A 130 8.79 11.34 10.97
C ILE A 130 7.48 12.12 10.76
N ARG A 131 6.43 11.84 11.55
CA ARG A 131 5.21 12.68 11.56
C ARG A 131 5.50 14.08 12.08
N GLU A 132 6.15 14.17 13.23
CA GLU A 132 6.39 15.42 13.96
C GLU A 132 7.37 16.35 13.22
N LEU A 133 8.34 15.77 12.50
CA LEU A 133 9.22 16.47 11.56
C LEU A 133 8.55 16.86 10.22
N GLY A 134 7.23 16.63 10.06
CA GLY A 134 6.51 16.97 8.82
C GLY A 134 6.79 16.04 7.63
N GLY A 135 7.36 14.85 7.86
CA GLY A 135 7.73 13.93 6.78
C GLY A 135 6.55 13.33 6.01
N ILE A 136 5.36 13.24 6.59
CA ILE A 136 4.17 12.70 5.90
C ILE A 136 3.78 13.52 4.64
N PRO A 137 3.62 14.86 4.69
CA PRO A 137 3.44 15.65 3.47
C PRO A 137 4.64 15.57 2.51
N ILE A 138 5.88 15.59 3.00
CA ILE A 138 7.09 15.52 2.14
C ILE A 138 7.09 14.24 1.29
N VAL A 139 6.88 13.08 1.93
CA VAL A 139 6.78 11.78 1.23
C VAL A 139 5.51 11.71 0.37
N GLY A 140 4.37 12.23 0.87
CA GLY A 140 3.10 12.29 0.15
C GLY A 140 3.18 13.07 -1.16
N ASN A 141 3.93 14.17 -1.19
CA ASN A 141 4.13 14.98 -2.39
C ASN A 141 4.83 14.18 -3.51
N LYS A 142 5.76 13.27 -3.17
CA LYS A 142 6.52 12.48 -4.16
C LYS A 142 5.69 11.39 -4.85
N ILE A 143 4.48 11.05 -4.39
CA ILE A 143 3.54 10.17 -5.13
C ILE A 143 3.12 10.82 -6.48
N ASN A 144 3.18 12.15 -6.59
CA ASN A 144 2.87 12.88 -7.82
C ASN A 144 3.99 12.80 -8.89
N SER A 145 5.18 12.26 -8.56
CA SER A 145 6.30 12.12 -9.50
C SER A 145 5.89 11.43 -10.80
N PRO A 146 6.44 11.76 -11.98
CA PRO A 146 6.22 10.96 -13.19
C PRO A 146 6.87 9.56 -13.10
N ASP A 147 7.88 9.39 -12.25
CA ASP A 147 8.65 8.15 -12.13
C ASP A 147 7.92 7.07 -11.28
N PRO A 148 7.67 5.87 -11.81
CA PRO A 148 6.95 4.81 -11.10
C PRO A 148 7.76 4.19 -9.94
N ASN A 149 9.09 4.22 -9.96
CA ASN A 149 9.93 3.74 -8.86
C ASN A 149 9.81 4.69 -7.67
N ILE A 150 9.88 6.01 -7.91
CA ILE A 150 9.68 7.03 -6.89
C ILE A 150 8.30 6.91 -6.24
N LYS A 151 7.24 6.67 -7.04
CA LYS A 151 5.90 6.35 -6.50
C LYS A 151 5.94 5.14 -5.59
N GLU A 152 6.51 4.03 -6.05
CA GLU A 152 6.58 2.79 -5.29
C GLU A 152 7.29 3.00 -3.93
N LYS A 153 8.43 3.70 -3.90
CA LYS A 153 9.15 3.93 -2.63
C LYS A 153 8.39 4.91 -1.70
N ALA A 154 7.76 5.95 -2.25
CA ALA A 154 6.92 6.86 -1.46
C ALA A 154 5.70 6.15 -0.86
N LEU A 155 5.03 5.30 -1.65
CA LEU A 155 3.88 4.51 -1.22
C LEU A 155 4.27 3.45 -0.16
N ASN A 156 5.44 2.82 -0.30
CA ASN A 156 5.96 1.88 0.70
C ASN A 156 6.34 2.60 2.01
N ALA A 157 6.96 3.77 1.95
CA ALA A 157 7.28 4.57 3.13
C ALA A 157 6.00 5.03 3.87
N LEU A 158 4.98 5.48 3.13
CA LEU A 158 3.68 5.84 3.72
C LEU A 158 2.93 4.63 4.29
N ASN A 159 3.04 3.46 3.66
CA ASN A 159 2.50 2.22 4.22
C ASN A 159 3.11 1.92 5.60
N ASN A 160 4.43 2.00 5.74
CA ASN A 160 5.11 1.76 7.01
C ASN A 160 4.73 2.82 8.05
N LEU A 161 4.63 4.10 7.65
CA LEU A 161 4.11 5.17 8.50
C LEU A 161 2.65 4.98 8.93
N SER A 162 1.81 4.29 8.14
CA SER A 162 0.37 4.08 8.42
C SER A 162 0.08 3.07 9.53
N VAL A 163 1.09 2.33 10.00
CA VAL A 163 0.97 1.42 11.15
C VAL A 163 0.65 2.20 12.43
N ASN A 164 1.14 3.45 12.55
CA ASN A 164 0.75 4.36 13.62
C ASN A 164 -0.63 5.01 13.32
N VAL A 165 -1.57 4.89 14.26
CA VAL A 165 -2.97 5.32 14.09
C VAL A 165 -3.10 6.84 13.86
N GLU A 166 -2.31 7.67 14.52
CA GLU A 166 -2.35 9.13 14.35
C GLU A 166 -1.81 9.58 12.97
N ASN A 167 -0.91 8.79 12.40
CA ASN A 167 -0.37 9.02 11.07
C ASN A 167 -1.42 8.75 9.99
N GLN A 168 -2.31 7.78 10.21
CA GLN A 168 -3.34 7.41 9.24
C GLN A 168 -4.16 8.61 8.77
N ILE A 169 -4.70 9.44 9.69
CA ILE A 169 -5.50 10.62 9.32
C ILE A 169 -4.74 11.53 8.35
N LYS A 170 -3.46 11.79 8.62
CA LYS A 170 -2.59 12.63 7.77
C LYS A 170 -2.31 11.97 6.42
N ILE A 171 -2.11 10.65 6.38
CA ILE A 171 -1.87 9.88 5.16
C ILE A 171 -3.14 9.81 4.30
N LYS A 172 -4.32 9.57 4.89
CA LYS A 172 -5.63 9.62 4.22
C LYS A 172 -5.85 10.95 3.50
N VAL A 173 -5.46 12.06 4.13
CA VAL A 173 -5.53 13.41 3.51
C VAL A 173 -4.60 13.54 2.29
N GLN A 174 -3.35 13.05 2.33
CA GLN A 174 -2.47 13.12 1.15
C GLN A 174 -2.96 12.20 0.01
N VAL A 175 -3.44 11.00 0.34
CA VAL A 175 -4.04 10.05 -0.60
C VAL A 175 -5.26 10.67 -1.29
N LEU A 176 -6.15 11.31 -0.53
CA LEU A 176 -7.34 11.97 -1.09
C LEU A 176 -7.01 13.23 -1.90
N LYS A 177 -5.96 13.99 -1.57
CA LYS A 177 -5.48 15.09 -2.43
C LYS A 177 -5.07 14.57 -3.81
N LEU A 178 -4.30 13.48 -3.88
CA LEU A 178 -3.93 12.88 -5.16
C LEU A 178 -5.16 12.39 -5.93
N LEU A 179 -6.10 11.70 -5.28
CA LEU A 179 -7.33 11.25 -5.95
C LEU A 179 -8.18 12.41 -6.46
N LEU A 180 -8.26 13.53 -5.72
CA LEU A 180 -8.92 14.76 -6.16
C LEU A 180 -8.24 15.34 -7.41
N ASN A 181 -6.93 15.58 -7.36
CA ASN A 181 -6.14 16.08 -8.49
C ASN A 181 -6.29 15.22 -9.76
N LEU A 182 -6.42 13.89 -9.61
CA LEU A 182 -6.68 12.99 -10.73
C LEU A 182 -8.12 13.11 -11.24
N SER A 183 -9.11 13.23 -10.34
CA SER A 183 -10.54 13.34 -10.70
C SER A 183 -10.95 14.64 -11.38
N GLU A 184 -10.12 15.68 -11.29
CA GLU A 184 -10.31 16.95 -12.01
C GLU A 184 -9.97 16.84 -13.51
N ASN A 185 -9.33 15.74 -13.94
CA ASN A 185 -9.01 15.45 -15.34
C ASN A 185 -9.93 14.34 -15.89
N PRO A 186 -10.87 14.64 -16.82
CA PRO A 186 -11.78 13.66 -17.39
C PRO A 186 -11.09 12.42 -17.95
N ALA A 187 -9.91 12.56 -18.57
CA ALA A 187 -9.16 11.45 -19.15
C ALA A 187 -8.64 10.43 -18.11
N MET A 188 -8.66 10.75 -16.82
CA MET A 188 -8.34 9.82 -15.74
C MET A 188 -9.57 9.07 -15.20
N THR A 189 -10.80 9.45 -15.57
CA THR A 189 -12.06 8.95 -14.97
C THR A 189 -12.27 7.45 -15.19
N GLU A 190 -12.12 6.95 -16.42
CA GLU A 190 -12.19 5.51 -16.71
C GLU A 190 -11.13 4.73 -15.90
N GLY A 191 -9.93 5.30 -15.77
CA GLY A 191 -8.85 4.76 -14.96
C GLY A 191 -9.25 4.64 -13.49
N LEU A 192 -9.67 5.75 -12.88
CA LEU A 192 -10.13 5.86 -11.48
C LEU A 192 -11.23 4.85 -11.18
N LEU A 193 -12.29 4.84 -11.99
CA LEU A 193 -13.42 3.91 -11.86
C LEU A 193 -13.01 2.44 -12.02
N GLY A 194 -12.01 2.16 -12.87
CA GLY A 194 -11.40 0.85 -13.09
C GLY A 194 -10.29 0.43 -12.10
N ALA A 195 -10.00 1.22 -11.06
CA ALA A 195 -9.16 0.77 -9.95
C ALA A 195 -9.88 -0.35 -9.19
N GLN A 196 -9.23 -1.49 -8.94
CA GLN A 196 -9.68 -2.35 -7.84
C GLN A 196 -9.41 -1.60 -6.54
N VAL A 197 -10.41 -1.56 -5.65
CA VAL A 197 -10.34 -0.88 -4.35
C VAL A 197 -11.04 -1.77 -3.32
N ASP A 198 -10.49 -1.85 -2.11
CA ASP A 198 -11.09 -2.62 -1.03
C ASP A 198 -12.34 -1.94 -0.48
N SER A 199 -13.34 -2.70 -0.02
CA SER A 199 -14.61 -2.14 0.49
C SER A 199 -14.42 -1.24 1.71
N SER A 200 -13.32 -1.39 2.47
CA SER A 200 -12.95 -0.45 3.54
C SER A 200 -12.79 1.00 3.07
N PHE A 201 -12.63 1.27 1.77
CA PHE A 201 -12.72 2.62 1.21
C PHE A 201 -14.07 3.31 1.53
N LEU A 202 -15.17 2.56 1.62
CA LEU A 202 -16.47 3.14 1.97
C LEU A 202 -16.53 3.66 3.41
N SER A 203 -15.63 3.22 4.32
CA SER A 203 -15.53 3.79 5.67
C SER A 203 -15.16 5.28 5.68
N LEU A 204 -14.61 5.82 4.58
CA LEU A 204 -14.32 7.26 4.45
C LEU A 204 -15.58 8.12 4.49
N TYR A 205 -16.75 7.55 4.22
CA TYR A 205 -18.06 8.22 4.29
C TYR A 205 -18.76 8.03 5.66
N ASP A 206 -18.16 7.34 6.62
CA ASP A 206 -18.80 7.14 7.93
C ASP A 206 -18.79 8.45 8.73
N GLY A 207 -19.96 8.86 9.26
CA GLY A 207 -20.15 10.16 9.94
C GLY A 207 -19.42 10.38 11.27
N HIS A 208 -18.43 9.55 11.60
CA HIS A 208 -17.47 9.75 12.69
C HIS A 208 -16.06 10.14 12.17
N VAL A 209 -15.84 10.10 10.86
CA VAL A 209 -14.59 10.46 10.20
C VAL A 209 -14.40 11.98 10.24
N ALA A 210 -13.14 12.43 10.29
CA ALA A 210 -12.82 13.85 10.35
C ALA A 210 -13.38 14.63 9.13
N LYS A 211 -13.98 15.80 9.39
CA LYS A 211 -14.61 16.71 8.39
C LYS A 211 -13.79 16.86 7.11
N GLU A 212 -12.48 17.08 7.21
CA GLU A 212 -11.61 17.26 6.03
C GLU A 212 -11.63 16.03 5.10
N ILE A 213 -11.64 14.81 5.66
CA ILE A 213 -11.70 13.56 4.89
C ILE A 213 -13.08 13.40 4.24
N LEU A 214 -14.16 13.70 4.99
CA LEU A 214 -15.53 13.66 4.47
C LEU A 214 -15.73 14.63 3.30
N LEU A 215 -15.34 15.90 3.45
CA LEU A 215 -15.44 16.90 2.37
C LEU A 215 -14.59 16.54 1.15
N ARG A 216 -13.41 15.93 1.36
CA ARG A 216 -12.56 15.45 0.26
C ARG A 216 -13.18 14.26 -0.47
N VAL A 217 -13.72 13.26 0.22
CA VAL A 217 -14.29 12.06 -0.44
C VAL A 217 -15.64 12.35 -1.12
N LEU A 218 -16.46 13.23 -0.55
CA LEU A 218 -17.67 13.76 -1.21
C LEU A 218 -17.31 14.57 -2.47
N THR A 219 -16.24 15.38 -2.42
CA THR A 219 -15.77 16.14 -3.59
C THR A 219 -15.18 15.22 -4.68
N LEU A 220 -14.50 14.13 -4.31
CA LEU A 220 -14.03 13.11 -5.25
C LEU A 220 -15.21 12.46 -6.00
N PHE A 221 -16.28 12.08 -5.30
CA PHE A 221 -17.50 11.56 -5.94
C PHE A 221 -18.18 12.61 -6.82
N GLN A 222 -18.15 13.90 -6.44
CA GLN A 222 -18.71 14.98 -7.26
C GLN A 222 -17.95 15.17 -8.57
N ASN A 223 -16.62 15.19 -8.52
CA ASN A 223 -15.76 15.38 -9.68
C ASN A 223 -15.97 14.24 -10.69
N ILE A 224 -15.95 12.99 -10.23
CA ILE A 224 -16.22 11.79 -11.05
C ILE A 224 -17.61 11.88 -11.72
N ASN A 225 -18.66 12.25 -10.97
CA ASN A 225 -20.00 12.44 -11.54
C ASN A 225 -20.07 13.57 -12.57
N ASN A 226 -19.32 14.65 -12.38
CA ASN A 226 -19.27 15.77 -13.31
C ASN A 226 -18.58 15.36 -14.63
N CYS A 227 -17.49 14.59 -14.58
CA CYS A 227 -16.84 14.05 -15.76
C CYS A 227 -17.77 13.13 -16.56
N LEU A 228 -18.44 12.17 -15.91
CA LEU A 228 -19.41 11.28 -16.57
C LEU A 228 -20.57 12.03 -17.24
N LYS A 229 -21.05 13.12 -16.63
CA LYS A 229 -22.08 14.00 -17.21
C LYS A 229 -21.57 14.79 -18.42
N MET A 230 -20.32 15.26 -18.38
CA MET A 230 -19.73 16.07 -19.46
C MET A 230 -19.43 15.24 -20.72
N GLU A 231 -19.01 13.99 -20.57
CA GLU A 231 -18.63 13.14 -21.70
C GLU A 231 -19.84 12.55 -22.46
N GLY A 232 -21.03 12.48 -21.84
CA GLY A 232 -22.22 11.83 -22.44
C GLY A 232 -22.05 10.31 -22.67
N HIS A 233 -20.96 9.72 -22.16
CA HIS A 233 -20.48 8.40 -22.51
C HIS A 233 -21.19 7.26 -21.73
N LEU A 234 -22.47 7.05 -22.02
CA LEU A 234 -23.12 5.74 -21.86
C LEU A 234 -23.17 4.94 -23.18
N ALA A 235 -22.70 5.53 -24.30
CA ALA A 235 -22.72 4.93 -25.64
C ALA A 235 -21.83 3.67 -25.80
N VAL A 236 -20.84 3.49 -24.91
CA VAL A 236 -20.10 2.24 -24.73
C VAL A 236 -19.90 2.08 -23.23
N GLN A 237 -20.67 1.20 -22.57
CA GLN A 237 -20.47 0.96 -21.13
C GLN A 237 -19.08 0.32 -20.89
N PRO A 238 -18.20 0.92 -20.06
CA PRO A 238 -16.98 0.26 -19.66
C PRO A 238 -17.33 -0.95 -18.79
N THR A 239 -16.85 -2.13 -19.14
CA THR A 239 -17.06 -3.36 -18.37
C THR A 239 -16.14 -3.39 -17.15
N PHE A 240 -16.41 -2.53 -16.18
CA PHE A 240 -15.76 -2.50 -14.88
C PHE A 240 -15.91 -3.85 -14.17
N THR A 241 -14.87 -4.28 -13.46
CA THR A 241 -14.84 -5.56 -12.74
C THR A 241 -15.37 -5.43 -11.32
N ASN A 242 -15.91 -6.53 -10.76
CA ASN A 242 -16.34 -6.57 -9.35
C ASN A 242 -15.18 -6.17 -8.42
N GLY A 243 -15.47 -5.38 -7.38
CA GLY A 243 -14.46 -4.79 -6.49
C GLY A 243 -13.67 -3.63 -7.11
N SER A 244 -14.16 -3.04 -8.20
CA SER A 244 -13.66 -1.76 -8.71
C SER A 244 -14.29 -0.57 -8.00
N LEU A 245 -13.64 0.59 -8.07
CA LEU A 245 -14.14 1.84 -7.47
C LEU A 245 -15.53 2.21 -8.00
N PHE A 246 -15.84 1.91 -9.26
CA PHE A 246 -17.21 2.06 -9.80
C PHE A 246 -18.26 1.29 -8.97
N PHE A 247 -18.02 0.01 -8.70
CA PHE A 247 -18.95 -0.83 -7.92
C PHE A 247 -19.08 -0.40 -6.46
N LEU A 248 -18.05 0.23 -5.89
CA LEU A 248 -18.14 0.83 -4.56
C LEU A 248 -18.96 2.13 -4.59
N LEU A 249 -18.59 3.09 -5.46
CA LEU A 249 -19.18 4.43 -5.49
C LEU A 249 -20.65 4.45 -5.92
N TYR A 250 -21.04 3.59 -6.87
CA TYR A 250 -22.41 3.45 -7.36
C TYR A 250 -23.14 2.23 -6.76
N GLY A 251 -22.61 1.68 -5.67
CA GLY A 251 -23.27 0.65 -4.86
C GLY A 251 -24.17 1.27 -3.79
N GLU A 252 -25.27 0.57 -3.46
CA GLU A 252 -26.26 1.02 -2.47
C GLU A 252 -25.66 1.27 -1.06
N GLU A 253 -24.55 0.61 -0.69
CA GLU A 253 -23.85 0.93 0.58
C GLU A 253 -23.26 2.37 0.57
N CYS A 254 -22.65 2.80 -0.54
CA CYS A 254 -22.15 4.17 -0.69
C CYS A 254 -23.30 5.17 -0.64
N ALA A 255 -24.39 4.87 -1.35
CA ALA A 255 -25.59 5.68 -1.34
C ALA A 255 -26.19 5.80 0.08
N GLN A 256 -26.26 4.72 0.86
CA GLN A 256 -26.70 4.75 2.26
C GLN A 256 -25.78 5.59 3.15
N LYS A 257 -24.46 5.49 3.01
CA LYS A 257 -23.53 6.34 3.78
C LYS A 257 -23.66 7.82 3.42
N ILE A 258 -23.79 8.16 2.12
CA ILE A 258 -24.02 9.54 1.68
C ILE A 258 -25.37 10.08 2.20
N ARG A 259 -26.45 9.28 2.15
CA ARG A 259 -27.76 9.63 2.74
C ARG A 259 -27.65 9.84 4.26
N ALA A 260 -26.83 9.07 4.98
CA ALA A 260 -26.59 9.30 6.41
C ALA A 260 -25.84 10.61 6.71
N LEU A 261 -24.92 11.04 5.83
CA LEU A 261 -24.18 12.30 5.97
C LEU A 261 -25.06 13.56 5.84
N VAL A 262 -26.26 13.45 5.27
CA VAL A 262 -27.29 14.52 5.27
C VAL A 262 -27.69 14.93 6.70
N HIS A 263 -27.54 14.02 7.67
CA HIS A 263 -27.81 14.25 9.09
C HIS A 263 -26.53 14.46 9.94
N HIS A 264 -25.36 14.56 9.31
CA HIS A 264 -24.07 14.78 9.98
C HIS A 264 -24.07 16.06 10.83
N HIS A 265 -23.28 16.13 11.90
CA HIS A 265 -23.30 17.29 12.81
C HIS A 265 -22.81 18.58 12.13
N ASP A 266 -21.67 18.55 11.45
CA ASP A 266 -21.10 19.68 10.71
C ASP A 266 -21.94 20.10 9.48
N ALA A 267 -22.07 21.42 9.27
CA ALA A 267 -22.94 22.01 8.26
C ALA A 267 -22.43 21.87 6.81
N GLU A 268 -21.11 22.03 6.56
CA GLU A 268 -20.54 21.89 5.21
C GLU A 268 -20.68 20.44 4.72
N VAL A 269 -20.50 19.47 5.61
CA VAL A 269 -20.72 18.05 5.29
C VAL A 269 -22.19 17.77 4.96
N LYS A 270 -23.15 18.33 5.71
CA LYS A 270 -24.59 18.23 5.38
C LYS A 270 -24.87 18.79 3.99
N GLU A 271 -24.46 20.04 3.74
CA GLU A 271 -24.72 20.76 2.49
C GLU A 271 -24.15 20.01 1.28
N LYS A 272 -22.88 19.60 1.38
CA LYS A 272 -22.23 18.78 0.35
C LYS A 272 -22.97 17.46 0.14
N ALA A 273 -23.34 16.73 1.19
CA ALA A 273 -24.09 15.47 1.09
C ALA A 273 -25.46 15.66 0.41
N VAL A 274 -26.20 16.74 0.71
CA VAL A 274 -27.49 17.07 0.08
C VAL A 274 -27.35 17.25 -1.43
N THR A 275 -26.29 17.93 -1.91
CA THR A 275 -26.06 18.08 -3.36
C THR A 275 -25.81 16.76 -4.10
N MET A 276 -25.48 15.68 -3.38
CA MET A 276 -25.16 14.37 -3.95
C MET A 276 -26.40 13.46 -4.07
N ILE A 277 -27.50 13.75 -3.36
CA ILE A 277 -28.71 12.91 -3.35
C ILE A 277 -29.27 12.68 -4.77
N PRO A 278 -29.30 13.66 -5.70
CA PRO A 278 -29.74 13.43 -7.08
C PRO A 278 -28.73 12.68 -7.98
N THR A 279 -27.68 12.09 -7.41
CA THR A 279 -26.61 11.35 -8.12
C THR A 279 -26.30 9.98 -7.52
N ILE A 280 -27.18 9.47 -6.65
CA ILE A 280 -27.12 8.16 -5.94
C ILE A 280 -28.49 7.48 -5.90
#